data_AF-A0A835LI28-F1
#
_entry.id   AF-A0A835LI28-F1
#
_cell.length_a   1.000
_cell.length_b   1.000
_cell.length_c   1.000
_cell.angle_alpha   90.00
_cell.angle_beta   90.00
_cell.angle_gamma   90.00
#
_symmetry.space_group_name_H-M   'P 1'
#
loop_
_entity.id
_entity.type
_entity.pdbx_description
1 polymer ?
#
loop_
_entity_poly.entity_id
_entity_poly.type
_entity_poly.pdbx_seq_one_letter_code
_entity_poly.pdbx_strand_id
1 'polypeptide(L)'
;MGSDGDDLGYDMAPKPKMNFKGSKIGEGVPIILVPSAFQTSITIYNVKEFLEDGVFIPTDVKVKQMKGARPDCITVQKIFSRDRVVMAYEVRDKPWALKPEDWDRVVAVFVLGKEWQFKYWPFKDHVEIFNKIIGFFMRFEDDGVESAKNVKQWNVKIISISKNKRHQDRAAALEVWDRLEELVRSRSHT
;
A
#
# COMPACT_ATOMS: atom_id res chain seq x y z
N MET A 1 -28.12 -19.65 39.02
CA MET A 1 -28.11 -19.79 37.55
C MET A 1 -26.83 -19.14 37.05
N GLY A 2 -25.82 -19.96 36.76
CA GLY A 2 -24.62 -19.53 36.03
C GLY A 2 -24.86 -19.62 34.51
N SER A 3 -23.77 -19.44 33.75
CA SER A 3 -23.63 -19.42 32.27
C SER A 3 -23.71 -18.03 31.62
N ASP A 4 -22.80 -17.57 30.77
CA ASP A 4 -21.63 -18.20 30.12
C ASP A 4 -20.57 -17.12 29.82
N GLY A 5 -19.30 -17.47 30.01
CA GLY A 5 -18.16 -16.70 29.53
C GLY A 5 -17.66 -17.30 28.23
N ASP A 6 -17.57 -16.47 27.18
CA ASP A 6 -16.94 -16.83 25.91
C ASP A 6 -15.54 -16.20 25.86
N ASP A 7 -14.60 -16.85 26.55
CA ASP A 7 -13.15 -16.64 26.35
C ASP A 7 -12.70 -17.55 25.21
N LEU A 8 -12.73 -17.04 23.98
CA LEU A 8 -12.17 -17.73 22.82
C LEU A 8 -10.65 -17.50 22.79
N GLY A 9 -9.95 -18.25 23.63
CA GLY A 9 -8.51 -18.45 23.56
C GLY A 9 -8.14 -19.15 22.25
N TYR A 10 -7.62 -18.39 21.27
CA TYR A 10 -6.96 -18.95 20.10
C TYR A 10 -5.46 -19.07 20.38
N ASP A 11 -4.98 -20.31 20.39
CA ASP A 11 -3.60 -20.72 20.63
C ASP A 11 -2.58 -19.85 19.89
N MET A 12 -1.66 -19.27 20.65
CA MET A 12 -0.51 -18.52 20.14
C MET A 12 0.55 -19.50 19.62
N ALA A 13 0.45 -19.90 18.35
CA ALA A 13 1.58 -20.51 17.67
C ALA A 13 2.76 -19.51 17.58
N PRO A 14 4.00 -19.92 17.89
CA PRO A 14 5.14 -19.01 17.90
C PRO A 14 5.45 -18.51 16.48
N LYS A 15 5.56 -17.18 16.34
CA LYS A 15 5.97 -16.53 15.09
C LYS A 15 7.37 -17.01 14.70
N PRO A 16 7.61 -17.48 13.46
CA PRO A 16 8.96 -17.79 13.01
C PRO A 16 9.80 -16.50 13.01
N LYS A 17 10.91 -16.51 13.74
CA LYS A 17 11.92 -15.45 13.66
C LYS A 17 12.66 -15.61 12.34
N MET A 18 12.37 -14.73 11.39
CA MET A 18 13.04 -14.73 10.08
C MET A 18 14.27 -13.82 10.15
N ASN A 19 15.44 -14.41 9.95
CA ASN A 19 16.67 -13.65 9.72
C ASN A 19 16.69 -13.19 8.26
N PHE A 20 16.42 -11.90 8.05
CA PHE A 20 16.73 -11.24 6.78
C PHE A 20 18.25 -11.20 6.61
N LYS A 21 18.81 -12.20 5.92
CA LYS A 21 20.14 -12.06 5.34
C LYS A 21 20.02 -11.09 4.18
N GLY A 22 20.88 -10.07 4.15
CA GLY A 22 20.91 -9.08 3.09
C GLY A 22 21.10 -9.72 1.72
N SER A 23 19.99 -10.03 1.06
CA SER A 23 19.95 -10.21 -0.38
C SER A 23 20.18 -8.85 -1.02
N LYS A 24 20.91 -8.82 -2.13
CA LYS A 24 21.12 -7.60 -2.91
C LYS A 24 19.76 -6.94 -3.16
N ILE A 25 19.54 -5.77 -2.57
CA ILE A 25 18.32 -4.99 -2.72
C ILE A 25 18.27 -4.55 -4.19
N GLY A 26 17.45 -5.20 -5.03
CA GLY A 26 17.29 -4.76 -6.43
C GLY A 26 17.04 -5.82 -7.51
N GLU A 27 17.07 -7.13 -7.22
CA GLU A 27 16.67 -8.13 -8.24
C GLU A 27 15.14 -8.33 -8.23
N GLY A 28 14.47 -7.68 -9.17
CA GLY A 28 13.05 -7.90 -9.47
C GLY A 28 12.20 -6.63 -9.50
N VAL A 29 10.96 -6.77 -9.98
CA VAL A 29 10.02 -5.64 -10.10
C VAL A 29 9.57 -5.20 -8.69
N PRO A 30 9.66 -3.91 -8.31
CA PRO A 30 9.19 -3.44 -7.00
C PRO A 30 7.69 -3.65 -6.80
N ILE A 31 7.28 -3.97 -5.58
CA ILE A 31 5.88 -4.23 -5.20
C ILE A 31 5.30 -3.04 -4.42
N ILE A 32 4.10 -2.62 -4.81
CA ILE A 32 3.23 -1.72 -4.06
C ILE A 32 2.04 -2.53 -3.54
N LEU A 33 1.80 -2.46 -2.22
CA LEU A 33 0.63 -3.09 -1.60
C LEU A 33 -0.53 -2.09 -1.53
N VAL A 34 -1.72 -2.54 -1.91
CA VAL A 34 -2.97 -1.79 -1.74
C VAL A 34 -3.94 -2.55 -0.83
N PRO A 35 -4.91 -1.88 -0.19
CA PRO A 35 -5.92 -2.58 0.57
C PRO A 35 -6.78 -3.49 -0.32
N SER A 36 -7.12 -4.67 0.21
CA SER A 36 -8.08 -5.60 -0.41
C SER A 36 -9.55 -5.25 -0.10
N ALA A 37 -9.78 -4.31 0.81
CA ALA A 37 -11.11 -3.90 1.27
C ALA A 37 -11.79 -2.97 0.27
N PHE A 38 -13.01 -3.30 -0.15
CA PHE A 38 -13.77 -2.56 -1.17
C PHE A 38 -14.16 -1.12 -0.79
N GLN A 39 -14.18 -0.77 0.51
CA GLN A 39 -14.59 0.55 0.99
C GLN A 39 -13.43 1.55 1.10
N THR A 40 -12.22 1.18 0.65
CA THR A 40 -11.09 2.11 0.62
C THR A 40 -11.10 2.94 -0.64
N SER A 41 -10.54 4.14 -0.54
CA SER A 41 -10.44 5.05 -1.68
C SER A 41 -9.58 4.43 -2.80
N ILE A 42 -8.44 3.81 -2.48
CA ILE A 42 -7.58 3.12 -3.46
C ILE A 42 -7.65 1.61 -3.27
N THR A 43 -7.71 0.86 -4.37
CA THR A 43 -7.76 -0.60 -4.41
C THR A 43 -7.05 -1.11 -5.68
N ILE A 44 -6.91 -2.43 -5.82
CA ILE A 44 -6.36 -3.05 -7.03
C ILE A 44 -7.14 -2.70 -8.31
N TYR A 45 -8.39 -2.26 -8.19
CA TYR A 45 -9.25 -1.95 -9.34
C TYR A 45 -8.91 -0.59 -9.99
N ASN A 46 -8.52 0.40 -9.21
CA ASN A 46 -8.41 1.80 -9.65
C ASN A 46 -7.01 2.41 -9.48
N VAL A 47 -6.09 1.70 -8.81
CA VAL A 47 -4.73 2.17 -8.55
C VAL A 47 -3.94 2.49 -9.81
N LYS A 48 -4.22 1.78 -10.91
CA LYS A 48 -3.52 1.98 -12.18
C LYS A 48 -3.82 3.35 -12.77
N GLU A 49 -5.08 3.69 -12.95
CA GLU A 49 -5.50 4.99 -13.49
C GLU A 49 -5.06 6.14 -12.58
N PHE A 50 -5.09 5.92 -11.26
CA PHE A 50 -4.62 6.93 -10.32
C PHE A 50 -3.11 7.17 -10.45
N LEU A 51 -2.30 6.11 -10.47
CA LEU A 51 -0.85 6.25 -10.49
C LEU A 51 -0.30 6.61 -11.89
N GLU A 52 -0.80 6.02 -12.97
CA GLU A 52 -0.31 6.29 -14.33
C GLU A 52 -0.88 7.59 -14.91
N ASP A 53 -2.21 7.75 -14.85
CA ASP A 53 -2.90 8.85 -15.52
C ASP A 53 -3.15 10.05 -14.59
N GLY A 54 -3.00 9.87 -13.27
CA GLY A 54 -3.35 10.89 -12.30
C GLY A 54 -4.85 11.11 -12.19
N VAL A 55 -5.66 10.06 -12.43
CA VAL A 55 -7.13 10.13 -12.44
C VAL A 55 -7.70 9.22 -11.36
N PHE A 56 -8.42 9.80 -10.39
CA PHE A 56 -9.12 8.99 -9.40
C PHE A 56 -10.51 8.59 -9.89
N ILE A 57 -10.74 7.27 -9.96
CA ILE A 57 -12.04 6.67 -10.24
C ILE A 57 -12.47 5.87 -9.00
N PRO A 58 -13.66 6.13 -8.42
CA PRO A 58 -14.15 5.35 -7.30
C PRO A 58 -14.20 3.84 -7.60
N THR A 59 -13.84 3.02 -6.61
CA THR A 59 -13.77 1.56 -6.74
C THR A 59 -15.08 0.96 -7.23
N ASP A 60 -16.23 1.40 -6.72
CA ASP A 60 -17.55 0.88 -7.10
C ASP A 60 -17.90 1.18 -8.57
N VAL A 61 -17.53 2.36 -9.07
CA VAL A 61 -17.65 2.73 -10.48
C VAL A 61 -16.75 1.84 -11.33
N LYS A 62 -15.50 1.64 -10.90
CA LYS A 62 -14.52 0.85 -11.65
C LYS A 62 -14.90 -0.63 -11.74
N VAL A 63 -15.40 -1.20 -10.65
CA VAL A 63 -15.90 -2.58 -10.60
C VAL A 63 -17.10 -2.78 -11.53
N LYS A 64 -18.03 -1.80 -11.61
CA LYS A 64 -19.17 -1.86 -12.55
C LYS A 64 -18.74 -1.78 -14.02
N GLN A 65 -17.65 -1.07 -14.31
CA GLN A 65 -17.10 -0.94 -15.67
C GLN A 65 -16.26 -2.15 -16.08
N MET A 66 -15.68 -2.89 -15.12
CA MET A 66 -14.90 -4.08 -15.43
C MET A 66 -15.78 -5.17 -16.03
N LYS A 67 -15.35 -5.68 -17.19
CA LYS A 67 -15.83 -6.91 -17.79
C LYS A 67 -14.77 -7.98 -17.56
N GLY A 68 -14.80 -8.64 -16.41
CA GLY A 68 -13.82 -9.69 -16.11
C GLY A 68 -13.69 -10.01 -14.63
N ALA A 69 -12.81 -10.98 -14.35
CA ALA A 69 -12.46 -11.34 -12.99
C ALA A 69 -11.63 -10.25 -12.32
N ARG A 70 -11.67 -10.21 -10.98
CA ARG A 70 -10.79 -9.38 -10.17
C ARG A 70 -9.32 -9.73 -10.49
N PRO A 71 -8.46 -8.75 -10.81
CA PRO A 71 -7.03 -8.99 -10.99
C PRO A 71 -6.37 -9.47 -9.68
N ASP A 72 -5.44 -10.42 -9.77
CA ASP A 72 -4.59 -10.80 -8.63
C ASP A 72 -3.33 -9.91 -8.51
N CYS A 73 -2.87 -9.35 -9.64
CA CYS A 73 -1.74 -8.44 -9.73
C CYS A 73 -1.97 -7.47 -10.89
N ILE A 74 -1.55 -6.22 -10.72
CA ILE A 74 -1.59 -5.19 -11.77
C ILE A 74 -0.19 -4.62 -11.96
N THR A 75 0.23 -4.43 -13.22
CA THR A 75 1.46 -3.70 -13.53
C THR A 75 1.16 -2.22 -13.74
N VAL A 76 1.89 -1.38 -13.00
CA VAL A 76 1.91 0.08 -13.12
C VAL A 76 3.27 0.52 -13.67
N GLN A 77 3.29 1.45 -14.61
CA GLN A 77 4.52 2.01 -15.18
C GLN A 77 4.67 3.49 -14.86
N LYS A 78 5.90 3.90 -14.55
CA LYS A 78 6.26 5.32 -14.36
C LYS A 78 7.45 5.68 -15.23
N ILE A 79 7.29 6.72 -16.04
CA ILE A 79 8.39 7.38 -16.74
C ILE A 79 8.97 8.44 -15.80
N PHE A 80 10.25 8.30 -15.47
CA PHE A 80 10.97 9.30 -14.67
C PHE A 80 11.58 10.35 -15.59
N SER A 81 11.14 11.60 -15.43
CA SER A 81 11.42 12.69 -16.37
C SER A 81 12.90 13.05 -16.49
N ARG A 82 13.72 12.76 -15.48
CA ARG A 82 15.16 13.07 -15.49
C ARG A 82 15.92 12.25 -16.51
N ASP A 83 15.66 10.95 -16.57
CA ASP A 83 16.45 10.01 -17.37
C ASP A 83 15.62 9.31 -18.47
N ARG A 84 14.32 9.63 -18.57
CA ARG A 84 13.33 8.93 -19.42
C ARG A 84 13.28 7.42 -19.20
N VAL A 85 13.73 6.96 -18.03
CA VAL A 85 13.67 5.55 -17.64
C VAL A 85 12.22 5.21 -17.30
N VAL A 86 11.72 4.14 -17.91
CA VAL A 86 10.44 3.53 -17.54
C VAL A 86 10.73 2.50 -16.46
N MET A 87 10.13 2.65 -15.27
CA MET A 87 10.12 1.58 -14.27
C MET A 87 8.72 0.98 -14.16
N ALA A 88 8.67 -0.34 -14.04
CA ALA A 88 7.45 -1.08 -13.74
C ALA A 88 7.35 -1.35 -12.23
N TYR A 89 6.13 -1.42 -11.74
CA TYR A 89 5.77 -1.78 -10.37
C TYR A 89 4.66 -2.83 -10.44
N GLU A 90 4.76 -3.86 -9.59
CA GLU A 90 3.67 -4.79 -9.34
C GLU A 90 2.79 -4.24 -8.23
N VAL A 91 1.48 -4.22 -8.45
CA VAL A 91 0.51 -3.86 -7.42
C VAL A 91 -0.25 -5.11 -7.02
N ARG A 92 -0.20 -5.43 -5.72
CA ARG A 92 -0.85 -6.61 -5.12
C ARG A 92 -1.67 -6.19 -3.89
N ASP A 93 -2.66 -6.98 -3.53
CA ASP A 93 -3.57 -6.68 -2.40
C ASP A 93 -3.68 -7.82 -1.37
N LYS A 94 -3.00 -8.94 -1.61
CA LYS A 94 -2.97 -10.12 -0.74
C LYS A 94 -1.58 -10.29 -0.11
N PRO A 95 -1.27 -9.60 1.01
CA PRO A 95 0.04 -9.72 1.66
C PRO A 95 0.38 -11.16 2.09
N TRP A 96 -0.62 -11.98 2.42
CA TRP A 96 -0.43 -13.39 2.78
C TRP A 96 -0.02 -14.29 1.60
N ALA A 97 -0.17 -13.81 0.36
CA ALA A 97 0.27 -14.53 -0.84
C ALA A 97 1.73 -14.21 -1.20
N LEU A 98 2.36 -13.25 -0.51
CA LEU A 98 3.77 -12.91 -0.72
C LEU A 98 4.68 -13.99 -0.16
N LYS A 99 5.66 -14.40 -0.96
CA LYS A 99 6.77 -15.24 -0.48
C LYS A 99 7.70 -14.43 0.41
N PRO A 100 8.51 -15.08 1.27
CA PRO A 100 9.53 -14.38 2.05
C PRO A 100 10.43 -13.46 1.22
N GLU A 101 10.89 -13.92 0.04
CA GLU A 101 11.73 -13.10 -0.85
C GLU A 101 11.00 -11.90 -1.48
N ASP A 102 9.66 -11.93 -1.57
CA ASP A 102 8.89 -10.83 -2.14
C ASP A 102 8.90 -9.59 -1.24
N TRP A 103 9.06 -9.77 0.08
CA TRP A 103 9.02 -8.68 1.05
C TRP A 103 10.18 -7.70 0.90
N ASP A 104 11.33 -8.15 0.40
CA ASP A 104 12.47 -7.28 0.09
C ASP A 104 12.16 -6.32 -1.08
N ARG A 105 11.25 -6.73 -1.98
CA ARG A 105 10.78 -5.94 -3.12
C ARG A 105 9.61 -5.01 -2.77
N VAL A 106 8.99 -5.12 -1.60
CA VAL A 106 7.91 -4.22 -1.20
C VAL A 106 8.48 -2.83 -0.89
N VAL A 107 8.09 -1.85 -1.71
CA VAL A 107 8.58 -0.47 -1.61
C VAL A 107 7.56 0.48 -1.00
N ALA A 108 6.27 0.18 -1.16
CA ALA A 108 5.20 0.98 -0.58
C ALA A 108 3.96 0.17 -0.20
N VAL A 109 3.16 0.74 0.71
CA VAL A 109 1.84 0.26 1.07
C VAL A 109 0.85 1.42 1.20
N PHE A 110 -0.31 1.29 0.58
CA PHE A 110 -1.48 2.09 0.92
C PHE A 110 -2.18 1.49 2.14
N VAL A 111 -2.22 2.24 3.24
CA VAL A 111 -2.68 1.77 4.56
C VAL A 111 -4.16 2.07 4.80
N LEU A 112 -4.77 1.24 5.64
CA LEU A 112 -6.15 1.36 6.13
C LEU A 112 -6.28 2.27 7.36
N GLY A 113 -5.18 2.54 8.06
CA GLY A 113 -5.23 3.17 9.39
C GLY A 113 -5.69 2.23 10.51
N LYS A 114 -5.67 0.91 10.28
CA LYS A 114 -6.04 -0.12 11.25
C LYS A 114 -4.84 -1.01 11.58
N GLU A 115 -4.53 -1.20 12.86
CA GLU A 115 -3.36 -1.98 13.30
C GLU A 115 -3.38 -3.43 12.79
N TRP A 116 -4.57 -4.03 12.74
CA TRP A 116 -4.73 -5.41 12.27
C TRP A 116 -4.29 -5.61 10.80
N GLN A 117 -4.18 -4.55 10.00
CA GLN A 117 -3.68 -4.62 8.61
C GLN A 117 -2.31 -5.30 8.54
N PHE A 118 -1.46 -5.06 9.54
CA PHE A 118 -0.08 -5.54 9.59
C PHE A 118 0.05 -6.86 10.37
N LYS A 119 -1.08 -7.48 10.76
CA LYS A 119 -1.07 -8.80 11.40
C LYS A 119 -0.44 -9.79 10.42
N TYR A 120 0.50 -10.60 10.92
CA TYR A 120 1.26 -11.59 10.16
C TYR A 120 2.27 -11.05 9.15
N TRP A 121 2.52 -9.75 9.12
CA TRP A 121 3.64 -9.21 8.34
C TRP A 121 4.98 -9.62 8.99
N PRO A 122 6.05 -9.79 8.20
CA PRO A 122 7.35 -10.26 8.71
C PRO A 122 8.16 -9.13 9.36
N PHE A 123 7.49 -8.22 10.07
CA PHE A 123 8.09 -7.07 10.76
C PHE A 123 7.60 -7.03 12.20
N LYS A 124 8.43 -6.51 13.10
CA LYS A 124 8.15 -6.44 14.52
C LYS A 124 7.00 -5.48 14.84
N ASP A 125 7.03 -4.29 14.25
CA ASP A 125 6.12 -3.18 14.54
C ASP A 125 6.04 -2.18 13.38
N HIS A 126 5.18 -1.17 13.51
CA HIS A 126 5.00 -0.11 12.51
C HIS A 126 6.28 0.68 12.25
N VAL A 127 7.17 0.83 13.24
CA VAL A 127 8.42 1.57 13.08
C VAL A 127 9.33 0.81 12.12
N GLU A 128 9.48 -0.50 12.31
CA GLU A 128 10.25 -1.33 11.37
C GLU A 128 9.63 -1.32 9.96
N ILE A 129 8.30 -1.44 9.86
CA ILE A 129 7.59 -1.39 8.58
C ILE A 129 7.89 -0.09 7.86
N PHE A 130 7.65 1.06 8.50
CA PHE A 130 7.73 2.36 7.83
C PHE A 130 9.16 2.93 7.73
N ASN A 131 10.15 2.29 8.34
CA ASN A 131 11.57 2.54 8.04
C ASN A 131 12.01 1.84 6.75
N LYS A 132 11.38 0.71 6.40
CA LYS A 132 11.70 -0.06 5.20
C LYS A 132 10.78 0.30 4.03
N ILE A 133 9.48 0.41 4.26
CA ILE A 133 8.42 0.53 3.27
C ILE A 133 7.76 1.90 3.41
N ILE A 134 7.53 2.62 2.31
CA ILE A 134 6.77 3.88 2.38
C ILE A 134 5.30 3.58 2.66
N GLY A 135 4.74 4.16 3.70
CA GLY A 135 3.30 4.14 3.93
C GLY A 135 2.60 5.34 3.29
N PHE A 136 1.47 5.09 2.62
CA PHE A 136 0.54 6.11 2.13
C PHE A 136 -0.85 5.91 2.73
N PHE A 137 -1.47 6.95 3.27
CA PHE A 137 -2.87 6.92 3.69
C PHE A 137 -3.67 7.86 2.80
N MET A 138 -4.48 7.28 1.91
CA MET A 138 -5.32 8.07 1.02
C MET A 138 -6.67 8.36 1.66
N ARG A 139 -7.06 9.64 1.69
CA ARG A 139 -8.32 10.10 2.27
C ARG A 139 -8.96 11.19 1.40
N PHE A 140 -10.24 11.44 1.62
CA PHE A 140 -10.85 12.63 1.05
C PHE A 140 -10.50 13.88 1.88
N GLU A 141 -10.39 15.02 1.21
CA GLU A 141 -10.09 16.30 1.87
C GLU A 141 -11.10 16.64 2.97
N ASP A 142 -12.38 16.32 2.75
CA ASP A 142 -13.50 16.59 3.65
C ASP A 142 -13.70 15.53 4.76
N ASP A 143 -12.90 14.46 4.78
CA ASP A 143 -12.97 13.48 5.85
C ASP A 143 -12.59 14.11 7.20
N GLY A 144 -13.29 13.75 8.28
CA GLY A 144 -12.98 14.26 9.62
C GLY A 144 -11.54 13.94 10.05
N VAL A 145 -10.99 14.72 10.99
CA VAL A 145 -9.63 14.49 11.53
C VAL A 145 -9.47 13.08 12.11
N GLU A 146 -10.54 12.52 12.67
CA GLU A 146 -10.58 11.16 13.22
C GLU A 146 -10.22 10.08 12.20
N SER A 147 -10.47 10.30 10.91
CA SER A 147 -10.10 9.35 9.84
C SER A 147 -8.61 9.00 9.83
N ALA A 148 -7.76 9.95 10.23
CA ALA A 148 -6.31 9.81 10.22
C ALA A 148 -5.68 9.67 11.62
N LYS A 149 -6.49 9.54 12.69
CA LYS A 149 -6.00 9.58 14.08
C LYS A 149 -4.87 8.59 14.36
N ASN A 150 -5.06 7.32 13.99
CA ASN A 150 -4.04 6.29 14.18
C ASN A 150 -2.84 6.51 13.24
N VAL A 151 -3.12 6.89 11.99
CA VAL A 151 -2.11 7.08 10.94
C VAL A 151 -1.13 8.20 11.29
N LYS A 152 -1.60 9.26 11.97
CA LYS A 152 -0.74 10.37 12.41
C LYS A 152 0.35 9.96 13.40
N GLN A 153 0.21 8.80 14.05
CA GLN A 153 1.23 8.25 14.95
C GLN A 153 2.25 7.38 14.21
N TRP A 154 2.02 7.11 12.93
CA TRP A 154 2.88 6.30 12.09
C TRP A 154 3.67 7.18 11.12
N ASN A 155 4.84 6.71 10.65
CA ASN A 155 5.60 7.40 9.61
C ASN A 155 4.97 7.16 8.22
N VAL A 156 3.77 7.70 8.02
CA VAL A 156 2.92 7.51 6.84
C VAL A 156 2.62 8.87 6.22
N LYS A 157 2.65 8.95 4.89
CA LYS A 157 2.25 10.15 4.14
C LYS A 157 0.75 10.15 3.90
N ILE A 158 0.09 11.24 4.25
CA ILE A 158 -1.34 11.43 3.99
C ILE A 158 -1.47 12.00 2.57
N ILE A 159 -2.19 11.29 1.70
CA ILE A 159 -2.51 11.72 0.35
C ILE A 159 -3.97 12.14 0.33
N SER A 160 -4.22 13.43 0.12
CA SER A 160 -5.58 13.98 0.10
C SER A 160 -6.08 14.06 -1.33
N ILE A 161 -7.29 13.56 -1.57
CA ILE A 161 -7.98 13.69 -2.85
C ILE A 161 -9.33 14.40 -2.66
N SER A 162 -9.74 15.14 -3.69
CA SER A 162 -11.06 15.79 -3.66
C SER A 162 -12.16 14.83 -4.13
N LYS A 163 -13.37 14.98 -3.58
CA LYS A 163 -14.56 14.27 -4.09
C LYS A 163 -15.02 14.82 -5.44
N ASN A 164 -14.77 16.10 -5.71
CA ASN A 164 -15.36 16.81 -6.86
C ASN A 164 -14.33 17.43 -7.80
N LYS A 165 -13.07 17.62 -7.37
CA LYS A 165 -12.03 18.31 -8.16
C LYS A 165 -11.04 17.33 -8.79
N ARG A 166 -11.46 16.62 -9.84
CA ARG A 166 -10.64 15.61 -10.54
C ARG A 166 -9.33 16.15 -11.11
N HIS A 167 -9.24 17.45 -11.44
CA HIS A 167 -8.01 18.08 -11.93
C HIS A 167 -6.88 18.12 -10.88
N GLN A 168 -7.19 17.92 -9.59
CA GLN A 168 -6.20 17.87 -8.50
C GLN A 168 -5.65 16.46 -8.28
N ASP A 169 -6.30 15.43 -8.80
CA ASP A 169 -5.88 14.03 -8.61
C ASP A 169 -4.45 13.79 -9.12
N ARG A 170 -4.06 14.49 -10.19
CA ARG A 170 -2.69 14.46 -10.73
C ARG A 170 -1.65 14.95 -9.73
N ALA A 171 -1.95 15.97 -8.93
CA ALA A 171 -1.03 16.46 -7.91
C ALA A 171 -0.85 15.40 -6.81
N ALA A 172 -1.95 14.80 -6.34
CA ALA A 172 -1.92 13.72 -5.35
C ALA A 172 -1.12 12.49 -5.84
N ALA A 173 -1.27 12.11 -7.11
CA ALA A 173 -0.48 11.03 -7.70
C ALA A 173 1.02 11.39 -7.81
N LEU A 174 1.35 12.65 -8.13
CA LEU A 174 2.75 13.10 -8.15
C LEU A 174 3.39 13.05 -6.76
N GLU A 175 2.68 13.41 -5.69
CA GLU A 175 3.19 13.28 -4.32
C GLU A 175 3.58 11.84 -3.96
N VAL A 176 2.79 10.85 -4.42
CA VAL A 176 3.11 9.42 -4.26
C VAL A 176 4.40 9.07 -5.01
N TRP A 177 4.51 9.52 -6.26
CA TRP A 177 5.66 9.22 -7.11
C TRP A 177 6.95 9.86 -6.61
N ASP A 178 6.91 11.13 -6.19
CA ASP A 178 8.09 11.84 -5.69
C ASP A 178 8.70 11.09 -4.50
N ARG A 179 7.84 10.57 -3.60
CA ARG A 179 8.29 9.80 -2.44
C ARG A 179 8.83 8.42 -2.82
N LEU A 180 8.19 7.73 -3.77
CA LEU A 180 8.65 6.44 -4.28
C LEU A 180 10.00 6.56 -4.99
N GLU A 181 10.19 7.60 -5.82
CA GLU A 181 11.43 7.88 -6.53
C GLU A 181 12.59 8.08 -5.55
N GLU A 182 12.35 8.85 -4.49
CA GLU A 182 13.34 9.11 -3.44
C GLU A 182 13.83 7.81 -2.77
N LEU A 183 12.92 6.89 -2.45
CA LEU A 183 13.26 5.59 -1.86
C LEU A 183 13.99 4.68 -2.84
N VAL A 184 13.50 4.55 -4.08
CA VAL A 184 14.14 3.68 -5.07
C VAL A 184 15.57 4.17 -5.33
N ARG A 185 15.75 5.49 -5.48
CA ARG A 185 17.07 6.09 -5.65
C ARG A 185 17.99 5.86 -4.46
N SER A 186 17.49 5.99 -3.23
CA SER A 186 18.33 5.77 -2.04
C SER A 186 18.79 4.31 -1.92
N ARG A 187 17.95 3.36 -2.35
CA ARG A 187 18.27 1.94 -2.39
C ARG A 187 19.21 1.54 -3.53
N SER A 188 19.16 2.22 -4.68
CA SER A 188 20.09 1.95 -5.80
C SER A 188 21.52 2.43 -5.54
N HIS A 189 21.75 3.28 -4.55
CA HIS A 189 23.08 3.80 -4.18
C HIS A 189 23.73 3.10 -2.98
N THR A 190 23.12 2.03 -2.46
CA THR A 190 23.66 1.21 -1.36
C THR A 190 24.04 -0.18 -1.87
#